data_AF-A0A836Q0P7-F1
#
_entry.id   AF-A0A836Q0P7-F1
#
_cell.length_a   1.000
_cell.length_b   1.000
_cell.length_c   1.000
_cell.angle_alpha   90.00
_cell.angle_beta   90.00
_cell.angle_gamma   90.00
#
_symmetry.space_group_name_H-M   'P 1'
#
loop_
_entity.id
_entity.type
_entity.pdbx_description
1 polymer ?
#
loop_
_entity_poly.entity_id
_entity_poly.type
_entity_poly.pdbx_seq_one_letter_code
_entity_poly.pdbx_strand_id
1 'polypeptide(L)'
;MLFSDEKVANDINDKFEPVWVSVREVPIVTIDFGNGRKLTRTLHGNVATYVLTADGTIVDILPGLYERDEYLKQLDSLFWVHHYLPSTRDPKAFLADYHHAQFESIKTSGKAMEVRPFADMSKIAIEISIKTILRPPGWQSGFRPASKPAELVEHPDFSKPGELAHWQKLHEDTEVNEKERRGPVHAMLLAHPGAKPNDVTKQLYREVLHADIDDPYLGLGETLFRDYPFTEDIPAESIKTASPKPVGRFVSHSPKVDHH
;
A
#
# COMPACT_ATOMS: atom_id res chain seq x y z
N MET A 1 7.46 5.59 13.84
CA MET A 1 6.40 5.00 12.98
C MET A 1 6.12 5.98 11.86
N LEU A 2 5.99 5.52 10.61
CA LEU A 2 5.86 6.38 9.42
C LEU A 2 4.77 7.46 9.56
N PHE A 3 3.54 7.05 9.91
CA PHE A 3 2.39 7.97 10.02
C PHE A 3 2.36 8.82 11.30
N SER A 4 3.33 8.62 12.21
CA SER A 4 3.50 9.45 13.41
C SER A 4 4.65 10.44 13.28
N ASP A 5 5.33 10.44 12.13
CA ASP A 5 6.38 11.41 11.81
C ASP A 5 5.74 12.75 11.43
N GLU A 6 6.13 13.82 12.12
CA GLU A 6 5.54 15.15 11.95
C GLU A 6 5.70 15.69 10.52
N LYS A 7 6.84 15.40 9.88
CA LYS A 7 7.08 15.83 8.49
C LYS A 7 6.15 15.10 7.53
N VAL A 8 5.94 13.81 7.74
CA VAL A 8 4.98 13.02 6.95
C VAL A 8 3.56 13.52 7.16
N ALA A 9 3.13 13.74 8.40
CA ALA A 9 1.81 14.25 8.71
C ALA A 9 1.57 15.63 8.07
N ASN A 10 2.54 16.54 8.17
CA ASN A 10 2.45 17.88 7.59
C ASN A 10 2.37 17.83 6.05
N ASP A 11 3.20 17.01 5.38
CA ASP A 11 3.16 16.90 3.90
C ASP A 11 1.82 16.31 3.42
N ILE A 12 1.30 15.30 4.14
CA ILE A 12 -0.01 14.72 3.84
C ILE A 12 -1.11 15.77 4.01
N ASN A 13 -1.14 16.49 5.14
CA ASN A 13 -2.18 17.48 5.42
C ASN A 13 -2.13 18.70 4.48
N ASP A 14 -0.96 19.03 3.94
CA ASP A 14 -0.80 20.15 2.99
C ASP A 14 -1.32 19.78 1.58
N LYS A 15 -1.12 18.53 1.16
CA LYS A 15 -1.35 18.11 -0.24
C LYS A 15 -2.57 17.20 -0.45
N PHE A 16 -3.07 16.55 0.60
CA PHE A 16 -4.06 15.49 0.50
C PHE A 16 -5.15 15.60 1.58
N GLU A 17 -6.27 14.92 1.35
CA GLU A 17 -7.31 14.68 2.37
C GLU A 17 -7.14 13.26 2.92
N PRO A 18 -6.48 13.07 4.09
CA PRO A 18 -6.19 11.74 4.60
C PRO A 18 -7.46 11.03 5.11
N VAL A 19 -7.64 9.78 4.66
CA VAL A 19 -8.71 8.90 5.14
C VAL A 19 -8.12 7.54 5.49
N TRP A 20 -8.54 6.99 6.63
CA TRP A 20 -8.15 5.65 7.07
C TRP A 20 -9.32 4.69 6.91
N VAL A 21 -9.06 3.53 6.30
CA VAL A 21 -10.05 2.45 6.14
C VAL A 21 -9.42 1.13 6.57
N SER A 22 -10.07 0.45 7.51
CA SER A 22 -9.75 -0.95 7.82
C SER A 22 -10.48 -1.84 6.81
N VAL A 23 -9.71 -2.61 6.04
CA VAL A 23 -10.27 -3.52 5.01
C VAL A 23 -10.62 -4.91 5.56
N ARG A 24 -10.13 -5.24 6.76
CA ARG A 24 -10.47 -6.43 7.54
C ARG A 24 -9.98 -6.29 8.99
N GLU A 25 -10.48 -7.16 9.86
CA GLU A 25 -10.00 -7.25 11.24
C GLU A 25 -8.51 -7.62 11.30
N VAL A 26 -7.79 -7.01 12.26
CA VAL A 26 -6.37 -7.29 12.47
C VAL A 26 -6.22 -8.61 13.22
N PRO A 27 -5.43 -9.57 12.73
CA PRO A 27 -5.23 -10.84 13.42
C PRO A 27 -4.57 -10.62 14.78
N ILE A 28 -5.17 -11.20 15.82
CA ILE A 28 -4.62 -11.17 17.18
C ILE A 28 -4.13 -12.57 17.52
N VAL A 29 -2.84 -12.72 17.77
CA VAL A 29 -2.25 -13.96 18.27
C VAL A 29 -2.11 -13.86 19.79
N THR A 30 -2.68 -14.84 20.48
CA THR A 30 -2.45 -15.03 21.92
C THR A 30 -1.72 -16.34 22.14
N ILE A 31 -0.53 -16.27 22.70
CA ILE A 31 0.24 -17.43 23.15
C ILE A 31 -0.01 -17.59 24.65
N ASP A 32 -0.63 -18.70 25.05
CA ASP A 32 -0.80 -19.08 26.45
C ASP A 32 0.37 -20.00 26.86
N PHE A 33 1.13 -19.60 27.88
CA PHE A 33 2.26 -20.37 28.42
C PHE A 33 1.85 -21.29 29.58
N GLY A 34 0.55 -21.37 29.89
CA GLY A 34 0.05 -21.98 31.11
C GLY A 34 0.19 -21.06 32.33
N ASN A 35 -0.36 -21.49 33.48
CA ASN A 35 -0.28 -20.76 34.75
C ASN A 35 -0.81 -19.30 34.70
N GLY A 36 -1.77 -19.03 33.80
CA GLY A 36 -2.36 -17.70 33.61
C GLY A 36 -1.48 -16.71 32.84
N ARG A 37 -0.31 -17.12 32.33
CA ARG A 37 0.59 -16.25 31.55
C ARG A 37 0.20 -16.27 30.08
N LYS A 38 -0.23 -15.12 29.57
CA LYS A 38 -0.60 -14.95 28.15
C LYS A 38 0.22 -13.82 27.53
N LEU A 39 0.68 -14.02 26.30
CA LEU A 39 1.23 -12.98 25.43
C LEU A 39 0.25 -12.75 24.28
N THR A 40 -0.36 -11.58 24.25
CA THR A 40 -1.24 -11.16 23.16
C THR A 40 -0.53 -10.13 22.31
N ARG A 41 -0.45 -10.37 20.99
CA ARG A 41 0.14 -9.45 20.02
C ARG A 41 -0.65 -9.48 18.73
N THR A 42 -0.78 -8.33 18.08
CA THR A 42 -1.27 -8.26 16.70
C THR A 42 -0.23 -8.82 15.74
N LEU A 43 -0.64 -9.59 14.74
CA LEU A 43 0.25 -9.90 13.62
C LEU A 43 0.46 -8.63 12.78
N HIS A 44 1.61 -8.57 12.11
CA HIS A 44 1.99 -7.39 11.33
C HIS A 44 0.85 -7.01 10.37
N GLY A 45 0.36 -5.78 10.51
CA GLY A 45 -0.66 -5.25 9.61
C GLY A 45 -0.01 -4.85 8.30
N ASN A 46 -0.54 -5.37 7.20
CA ASN A 46 -0.23 -4.82 5.89
C ASN A 46 -1.02 -3.53 5.67
N VAL A 47 -0.39 -2.58 4.99
CA VAL A 47 -1.00 -1.31 4.62
C VAL A 47 -0.80 -1.09 3.12
N ALA A 48 -1.73 -0.38 2.49
CA ALA A 48 -1.56 0.16 1.16
C ALA A 48 -2.06 1.60 1.19
N THR A 49 -1.24 2.53 0.71
CA THR A 49 -1.66 3.93 0.54
C THR A 49 -2.24 4.09 -0.86
N TYR A 50 -3.51 4.44 -0.95
CA TYR A 50 -4.15 4.78 -2.21
C TYR A 50 -4.13 6.29 -2.39
N VAL A 51 -3.70 6.76 -3.56
CA VAL A 51 -3.92 8.16 -3.98
C VAL A 51 -5.04 8.18 -4.99
N LEU A 52 -6.10 8.94 -4.68
CA LEU A 52 -7.34 8.96 -5.44
C LEU A 52 -7.60 10.39 -5.96
N THR A 53 -8.26 10.47 -7.10
CA THR A 53 -8.95 11.69 -7.55
C THR A 53 -10.25 11.91 -6.76
N ALA A 54 -10.85 13.09 -6.87
CA ALA A 54 -12.10 13.43 -6.19
C ALA A 54 -13.30 12.53 -6.54
N ASP A 55 -13.32 11.90 -7.72
CA ASP A 55 -14.35 10.93 -8.14
C ASP A 55 -14.05 9.48 -7.71
N GLY A 56 -12.96 9.27 -6.96
CA GLY A 56 -12.53 7.99 -6.44
C GLY A 56 -11.75 7.13 -7.43
N THR A 57 -11.28 7.71 -8.53
CA THR A 57 -10.39 7.03 -9.48
C THR A 57 -8.99 6.93 -8.88
N ILE A 58 -8.38 5.74 -8.95
CA ILE A 58 -7.03 5.52 -8.45
C ILE A 58 -6.02 6.19 -9.37
N VAL A 59 -5.19 7.06 -8.79
CA VAL A 59 -3.99 7.62 -9.44
C VAL A 59 -2.84 6.63 -9.33
N ASP A 60 -2.58 6.09 -8.14
CA ASP A 60 -1.57 5.08 -7.89
C ASP A 60 -1.74 4.45 -6.48
N ILE A 61 -1.00 3.39 -6.19
CA ILE A 61 -1.00 2.68 -4.91
C ILE A 61 0.44 2.44 -4.43
N LEU A 62 0.74 2.84 -3.18
CA LEU A 62 1.99 2.50 -2.51
C LEU A 62 1.77 1.29 -1.59
N PRO A 63 2.27 0.09 -1.95
CA PRO A 63 2.11 -1.11 -1.12
C PRO A 63 3.10 -1.11 0.05
N GLY A 64 2.66 -1.55 1.23
CA GLY A 64 3.52 -1.75 2.39
C GLY A 64 3.91 -0.47 3.14
N LEU A 65 4.81 -0.64 4.12
CA LEU A 65 5.42 0.45 4.86
C LEU A 65 6.73 0.88 4.20
N TYR A 66 6.98 2.18 4.21
CA TYR A 66 8.15 2.81 3.61
C TYR A 66 8.99 3.51 4.67
N GLU A 67 10.28 3.67 4.38
CA GLU A 67 11.10 4.70 4.99
C GLU A 67 10.54 6.09 4.68
N ARG A 68 10.71 7.00 5.64
CA ARG A 68 10.09 8.33 5.61
C ARG A 68 10.38 9.11 4.32
N ASP A 69 11.66 9.19 3.94
CA ASP A 69 12.08 10.05 2.84
C ASP A 69 11.67 9.45 1.48
N GLU A 70 11.66 8.12 1.34
CA GLU A 70 11.15 7.46 0.15
C GLU A 70 9.63 7.61 0.05
N TYR A 71 8.90 7.47 1.16
CA TYR A 71 7.45 7.70 1.18
C TYR A 71 7.08 9.12 0.73
N LEU A 72 7.75 10.14 1.27
CA LEU A 72 7.55 11.54 0.88
C LEU A 72 7.88 11.78 -0.59
N LYS A 73 8.96 11.18 -1.10
CA LYS A 73 9.33 11.27 -2.52
C LYS A 73 8.25 10.68 -3.42
N GLN A 74 7.69 9.54 -3.05
CA GLN A 74 6.61 8.90 -3.80
C GLN A 74 5.34 9.76 -3.74
N LEU A 75 4.93 10.25 -2.56
CA LEU A 75 3.79 11.15 -2.43
C LEU A 75 3.92 12.43 -3.28
N ASP A 76 5.12 13.03 -3.34
CA ASP A 76 5.35 14.20 -4.18
C ASP A 76 5.19 13.86 -5.67
N SER A 77 5.73 12.71 -6.11
CA SER A 77 5.55 12.23 -7.48
C SER A 77 4.06 12.04 -7.81
N LEU A 78 3.29 11.43 -6.90
CA LEU A 78 1.85 11.19 -7.07
C LEU A 78 1.03 12.48 -7.09
N PHE A 79 1.41 13.46 -6.28
CA PHE A 79 0.82 14.80 -6.32
C PHE A 79 0.96 15.41 -7.72
N TRP A 80 2.14 15.31 -8.33
CA TRP A 80 2.36 15.84 -9.68
C TRP A 80 1.60 15.07 -10.76
N VAL A 81 1.53 13.73 -10.68
CA VAL A 81 0.71 12.92 -11.60
C VAL A 81 -0.75 13.38 -11.55
N HIS A 82 -1.30 13.53 -10.34
CA HIS A 82 -2.64 14.05 -10.12
C HIS A 82 -2.79 15.47 -10.67
N HIS A 83 -1.83 16.36 -10.43
CA HIS A 83 -1.86 17.75 -10.91
C HIS A 83 -1.95 17.86 -12.44
N TYR A 84 -1.29 16.95 -13.17
CA TYR A 84 -1.33 16.95 -14.63
C TYR A 84 -2.59 16.29 -15.20
N LEU A 85 -3.28 15.44 -14.43
CA LEU A 85 -4.41 14.65 -14.91
C LEU A 85 -5.55 15.50 -15.53
N PRO A 86 -5.99 16.63 -14.93
CA PRO A 86 -7.02 17.50 -15.52
C PRO A 86 -6.60 18.19 -16.81
N SER A 87 -5.30 18.29 -17.08
CA SER A 87 -4.76 18.93 -18.31
C SER A 87 -4.79 18.00 -19.53
N THR A 88 -5.30 16.78 -19.35
CA THR A 88 -5.35 15.74 -20.38
C THR A 88 -6.75 15.62 -20.96
N ARG A 89 -6.86 15.28 -22.25
CA ARG A 89 -8.16 15.01 -22.89
C ARG A 89 -8.74 13.66 -22.47
N ASP A 90 -7.87 12.71 -22.17
CA ASP A 90 -8.24 11.35 -21.77
C ASP A 90 -7.43 10.95 -20.52
N PRO A 91 -7.97 11.22 -19.32
CA PRO A 91 -7.34 10.84 -18.06
C PRO A 91 -7.07 9.33 -17.93
N LYS A 92 -7.89 8.48 -18.54
CA LYS A 92 -7.71 7.02 -18.45
C LYS A 92 -6.54 6.56 -19.31
N ALA A 93 -6.45 7.06 -20.55
CA ALA A 93 -5.30 6.80 -21.40
C ALA A 93 -4.02 7.34 -20.76
N PHE A 94 -4.09 8.52 -20.12
CA PHE A 94 -2.97 9.06 -19.38
C PHE A 94 -2.54 8.11 -18.23
N LEU A 95 -3.45 7.68 -17.36
CA LEU A 95 -3.07 6.77 -16.27
C LEU A 95 -2.51 5.43 -16.79
N ALA A 96 -3.07 4.90 -17.89
CA ALA A 96 -2.56 3.69 -18.52
C ALA A 96 -1.11 3.88 -19.02
N ASP A 97 -0.83 4.95 -19.76
CA ASP A 97 0.51 5.28 -20.25
C ASP A 97 1.50 5.50 -19.08
N TYR A 98 1.04 6.14 -17.99
CA TYR A 98 1.84 6.36 -16.78
C TYR A 98 2.21 5.02 -16.13
N HIS A 99 1.24 4.15 -15.90
CA HIS A 99 1.48 2.84 -15.28
C HIS A 99 2.32 1.92 -16.17
N HIS A 100 2.12 1.97 -17.49
CA HIS A 100 2.96 1.23 -18.44
C HIS A 100 4.43 1.69 -18.35
N ALA A 101 4.68 3.00 -18.33
CA ALA A 101 6.03 3.54 -18.21
C ALA A 101 6.68 3.20 -16.86
N GLN A 102 5.92 3.24 -15.77
CA GLN A 102 6.41 2.84 -14.45
C GLN A 102 6.75 1.34 -14.40
N PHE A 103 5.86 0.49 -14.90
CA PHE A 103 6.07 -0.95 -14.97
C PHE A 103 7.34 -1.31 -15.76
N GLU A 104 7.50 -0.73 -16.95
CA GLU A 104 8.70 -0.97 -17.77
C GLU A 104 9.97 -0.43 -17.11
N SER A 105 9.93 0.73 -16.45
CA SER A 105 11.09 1.27 -15.72
C SER A 105 11.50 0.38 -14.55
N ILE A 106 10.55 -0.09 -13.74
CA ILE A 106 10.84 -0.98 -12.60
C ILE A 106 11.38 -2.32 -13.10
N LYS A 107 10.77 -2.89 -14.13
CA LYS A 107 11.21 -4.16 -14.73
C LYS A 107 12.63 -4.08 -15.31
N THR A 108 13.00 -2.95 -15.91
CA THR A 108 14.31 -2.79 -16.56
C THR A 108 15.41 -2.27 -15.64
N SER A 109 15.08 -1.36 -14.72
CA SER A 109 16.05 -0.64 -13.88
C SER A 109 15.91 -0.91 -12.38
N GLY A 110 14.87 -1.62 -11.96
CA GLY A 110 14.53 -1.83 -10.55
C GLY A 110 14.03 -0.57 -9.84
N LYS A 111 13.72 0.51 -10.58
CA LYS A 111 13.29 1.79 -10.03
C LYS A 111 12.15 2.41 -10.83
N ALA A 112 11.23 3.04 -10.12
CA ALA A 112 10.17 3.86 -10.70
C ALA A 112 10.75 5.10 -11.40
N MET A 113 10.06 5.58 -12.44
CA MET A 113 10.33 6.86 -13.06
C MET A 113 9.94 7.99 -12.10
N GLU A 114 10.74 9.06 -12.08
CA GLU A 114 10.41 10.25 -11.28
C GLU A 114 9.47 11.18 -12.06
N VAL A 115 8.44 11.67 -11.37
CA VAL A 115 7.54 12.71 -11.88
C VAL A 115 7.94 14.01 -11.20
N ARG A 116 8.22 15.06 -11.98
CA ARG A 116 8.63 16.36 -11.43
C ARG A 116 7.87 17.52 -12.10
N PRO A 117 7.75 18.67 -11.42
CA PRO A 117 7.18 19.87 -12.02
C PRO A 117 8.03 20.31 -13.22
N PHE A 118 7.36 20.65 -14.33
CA PHE A 118 8.01 21.26 -15.48
C PHE A 118 7.97 22.79 -15.32
N ALA A 119 9.14 23.44 -15.26
CA ALA A 119 9.25 24.86 -14.91
C ALA A 119 8.78 25.86 -15.99
N ASP A 120 8.46 25.39 -17.21
CA ASP A 120 8.18 26.27 -18.35
C ASP A 120 6.83 25.95 -19.02
N MET A 121 5.75 26.01 -18.24
CA MET A 121 4.38 25.74 -18.70
C MET A 121 3.64 26.99 -19.18
N SER A 122 4.18 28.21 -18.97
CA SER A 122 3.53 29.47 -19.39
C SER A 122 3.45 29.69 -20.91
N LYS A 123 4.00 28.78 -21.73
CA LYS A 123 3.98 28.88 -23.20
C LYS A 123 3.45 27.66 -23.93
N ILE A 124 3.04 26.61 -23.23
CA ILE A 124 2.59 25.37 -23.86
C ILE A 124 1.08 25.24 -23.67
N ALA A 125 0.32 25.81 -24.61
CA ALA A 125 -1.13 25.56 -24.76
C ALA A 125 -1.42 24.19 -25.42
N ILE A 126 -0.55 23.20 -25.18
CA ILE A 126 -0.51 21.90 -25.87
C ILE A 126 -0.65 20.80 -24.82
N GLU A 127 -1.52 19.85 -25.14
CA GLU A 127 -1.78 18.60 -24.41
C GLU A 127 -0.48 18.01 -23.81
N ILE A 128 -0.42 17.91 -22.48
CA ILE A 128 0.75 17.39 -21.78
C ILE A 128 0.78 15.88 -21.97
N SER A 129 1.73 15.39 -22.78
CA SER A 129 1.98 13.95 -22.90
C SER A 129 2.81 13.45 -21.72
N ILE A 130 2.66 12.17 -21.35
CA ILE A 130 3.37 11.55 -20.22
C ILE A 130 4.89 11.52 -20.40
N LYS A 131 5.33 11.40 -21.65
CA LYS A 131 6.75 11.51 -22.01
C LYS A 131 7.38 12.85 -21.59
N THR A 132 6.56 13.87 -21.36
CA THR A 132 7.00 15.21 -20.95
C THR A 132 7.28 15.30 -19.44
N ILE A 133 6.57 14.52 -18.63
CA ILE A 133 6.60 14.62 -17.16
C ILE A 133 7.43 13.51 -16.50
N LEU A 134 7.54 12.35 -17.15
CA LEU A 134 8.31 11.22 -16.64
C LEU A 134 9.79 11.35 -16.97
N ARG A 135 10.64 11.10 -15.97
CA ARG A 135 12.10 11.09 -16.14
C ARG A 135 12.71 9.78 -15.69
N PRO A 136 13.76 9.29 -16.38
CA PRO A 136 14.52 8.15 -15.92
C PRO A 136 15.16 8.44 -14.54
N PRO A 137 15.27 7.43 -13.67
CA PRO A 137 15.95 7.59 -12.39
C PRO A 137 17.40 8.05 -12.59
N GLY A 138 17.81 9.09 -11.85
CA GLY A 138 19.17 9.66 -11.94
C GLY A 138 19.39 10.71 -13.04
N TRP A 139 18.35 11.12 -13.77
CA TRP A 139 18.46 12.20 -14.75
C TRP A 139 18.72 13.56 -14.07
N GLN A 140 19.95 14.08 -14.17
CA GLN A 140 20.27 15.43 -13.73
C GLN A 140 19.84 16.44 -14.80
N SER A 141 18.77 17.19 -14.52
CA SER A 141 18.50 18.44 -15.21
C SER A 141 19.65 19.41 -14.92
N GLY A 142 20.18 20.11 -15.93
CA GLY A 142 21.17 21.18 -15.74
C GLY A 142 20.71 22.35 -14.84
N PHE A 143 19.49 22.26 -14.30
CA PHE A 143 18.99 23.11 -13.23
C PHE A 143 19.52 22.60 -11.88
N ARG A 144 20.51 23.29 -11.32
CA ARG A 144 20.82 23.22 -9.89
C ARG A 144 19.71 23.97 -9.15
N PRO A 145 18.79 23.31 -8.42
CA PRO A 145 18.03 24.04 -7.42
C PRO A 145 19.04 24.63 -6.43
N ALA A 146 18.81 25.86 -6.00
CA ALA A 146 19.49 26.41 -4.84
C ALA A 146 18.97 25.68 -3.60
N SER A 147 19.35 24.42 -3.42
CA SER A 147 19.10 23.70 -2.17
C SER A 147 20.05 24.28 -1.13
N LYS A 148 19.48 24.94 -0.13
CA LYS A 148 20.13 25.07 1.18
C LYS A 148 20.69 23.69 1.56
N PRO A 149 21.88 23.63 2.20
CA PRO A 149 22.39 22.35 2.69
C PRO A 149 21.27 21.70 3.50
N ALA A 150 20.96 20.45 3.15
CA ALA A 150 20.00 19.65 3.90
C ALA A 150 20.35 19.79 5.37
N GLU A 151 19.42 20.33 6.14
CA GLU A 151 19.52 20.40 7.58
C GLU A 151 19.84 18.98 8.04
N LEU A 152 20.93 18.84 8.82
CA LEU A 152 21.40 17.56 9.33
C LEU A 152 20.23 16.86 9.97
N VAL A 153 19.75 15.81 9.29
CA VAL A 153 18.66 14.98 9.76
C VAL A 153 19.08 14.49 11.15
N GLU A 154 18.30 14.81 12.18
CA GLU A 154 18.43 14.11 13.44
C GLU A 154 18.11 12.65 13.16
N HIS A 155 19.17 11.88 12.97
CA HIS A 155 19.09 10.45 12.87
C HIS A 155 18.65 9.91 14.24
N PRO A 156 17.83 8.87 14.28
CA PRO A 156 17.48 8.20 15.53
C PRO A 156 18.75 7.85 16.32
N ASP A 157 18.71 8.01 17.63
CA ASP A 157 19.81 7.66 18.52
C ASP A 157 20.08 6.14 18.46
N PHE A 158 21.07 5.76 17.65
CA PHE A 158 21.49 4.37 17.42
C PHE A 158 22.12 3.69 18.64
N SER A 159 22.20 4.36 19.79
CA SER A 159 22.69 3.75 21.03
C SER A 159 21.70 2.75 21.66
N LYS A 160 20.45 2.70 21.18
CA LYS A 160 19.42 1.77 21.67
C LYS A 160 19.31 0.50 20.81
N PRO A 161 19.69 -0.68 21.32
CA PRO A 161 19.78 -1.92 20.53
C PRO A 161 18.48 -2.39 19.85
N GLY A 162 17.31 -2.01 20.39
CA GLY A 162 16.01 -2.43 19.85
C GLY A 162 15.49 -1.60 18.67
N GLU A 163 15.98 -0.37 18.51
CA GLU A 163 15.53 0.54 17.45
C GLU A 163 16.23 0.22 16.12
N LEU A 164 17.53 -0.11 16.15
CA LEU A 164 18.34 -0.48 14.99
C LEU A 164 17.73 -1.61 14.13
N ALA A 165 17.26 -2.69 14.77
CA ALA A 165 16.69 -3.84 14.05
C ALA A 165 15.35 -3.51 13.36
N HIS A 166 14.56 -2.60 13.93
CA HIS A 166 13.31 -2.13 13.29
C HIS A 166 13.59 -1.27 12.07
N TRP A 167 14.65 -0.45 12.11
CA TRP A 167 15.06 0.38 10.97
C TRP A 167 15.60 -0.46 9.82
N GLN A 168 16.40 -1.48 10.10
CA GLN A 168 16.90 -2.37 9.05
C GLN A 168 15.75 -3.11 8.35
N LYS A 169 14.80 -3.66 9.11
CA LYS A 169 13.61 -4.31 8.54
C LYS A 169 12.75 -3.35 7.72
N LEU A 170 12.60 -2.10 8.16
CA LEU A 170 11.85 -1.09 7.41
C LEU A 170 12.55 -0.71 6.09
N HIS A 171 13.89 -0.62 6.11
CA HIS A 171 14.67 -0.40 4.90
C HIS A 171 14.51 -1.57 3.91
N GLU A 172 14.63 -2.81 4.39
CA GLU A 172 14.38 -4.02 3.59
C GLU A 172 12.94 -4.05 3.03
N ASP A 173 11.93 -3.75 3.85
CA ASP A 173 10.54 -3.66 3.41
C ASP A 173 10.36 -2.57 2.34
N THR A 174 11.05 -1.44 2.47
CA THR A 174 11.03 -0.34 1.48
C THR A 174 11.64 -0.79 0.16
N GLU A 175 12.77 -1.49 0.19
CA GLU A 175 13.39 -2.03 -1.01
C GLU A 175 12.51 -3.08 -1.70
N VAL A 176 11.89 -3.98 -0.93
CA VAL A 176 10.93 -4.97 -1.46
C VAL A 176 9.73 -4.27 -2.08
N ASN A 177 9.23 -3.20 -1.46
CA ASN A 177 8.12 -2.44 -2.02
C ASN A 177 8.50 -1.85 -3.38
N GLU A 178 9.61 -1.12 -3.46
CA GLU A 178 10.06 -0.42 -4.68
C GLU A 178 10.45 -1.38 -5.81
N LYS A 179 11.16 -2.47 -5.50
CA LYS A 179 11.72 -3.38 -6.50
C LYS A 179 10.73 -4.48 -6.91
N GLU A 180 9.97 -5.03 -5.96
CA GLU A 180 9.20 -6.25 -6.17
C GLU A 180 7.70 -5.99 -6.22
N ARG A 181 7.15 -5.12 -5.36
CA ARG A 181 5.70 -4.93 -5.24
C ARG A 181 5.12 -3.84 -6.13
N ARG A 182 5.86 -2.75 -6.39
CA ARG A 182 5.39 -1.64 -7.24
C ARG A 182 5.13 -2.10 -8.69
N GLY A 183 5.94 -3.01 -9.22
CA GLY A 183 5.74 -3.58 -10.57
C GLY A 183 4.36 -4.24 -10.75
N PRO A 184 4.01 -5.26 -9.95
CA PRO A 184 2.68 -5.87 -9.93
C PRO A 184 1.54 -4.87 -9.72
N VAL A 185 1.72 -3.85 -8.87
CA VAL A 185 0.72 -2.77 -8.70
C VAL A 185 0.47 -2.04 -10.03
N HIS A 186 1.53 -1.62 -10.71
CA HIS A 186 1.39 -0.93 -12.00
C HIS A 186 0.80 -1.83 -13.08
N ALA A 187 1.17 -3.11 -13.11
CA ALA A 187 0.55 -4.07 -14.02
C ALA A 187 -0.96 -4.23 -13.76
N MET A 188 -1.36 -4.30 -12.48
CA MET A 188 -2.76 -4.39 -12.06
C MET A 188 -3.55 -3.14 -12.44
N LEU A 189 -3.00 -1.93 -12.25
CA LEU A 189 -3.65 -0.67 -12.61
C LEU A 189 -3.68 -0.44 -14.13
N LEU A 190 -2.66 -0.91 -14.86
CA LEU A 190 -2.65 -0.90 -16.32
C LEU A 190 -3.76 -1.80 -16.90
N ALA A 191 -4.04 -2.95 -16.27
CA ALA A 191 -5.14 -3.83 -16.67
C ALA A 191 -6.52 -3.23 -16.37
N HIS A 192 -6.60 -2.24 -15.46
CA HIS A 192 -7.85 -1.60 -15.06
C HIS A 192 -7.74 -0.05 -15.07
N PRO A 193 -7.59 0.60 -16.24
CA PRO A 193 -7.46 2.05 -16.30
C PRO A 193 -8.70 2.76 -15.74
N GLY A 194 -8.49 3.58 -14.72
CA GLY A 194 -9.57 4.25 -14.00
C GLY A 194 -10.26 3.39 -12.93
N ALA A 195 -9.59 2.35 -12.44
CA ALA A 195 -10.08 1.53 -11.32
C ALA A 195 -10.39 2.37 -10.08
N LYS A 196 -11.37 1.92 -9.31
CA LYS A 196 -11.67 2.38 -7.95
C LYS A 196 -11.16 1.35 -6.94
N PRO A 197 -11.05 1.69 -5.64
CA PRO A 197 -10.59 0.75 -4.61
C PRO A 197 -11.31 -0.61 -4.64
N ASN A 198 -12.65 -0.60 -4.74
CA ASN A 198 -13.45 -1.82 -4.77
C ASN A 198 -13.10 -2.79 -5.91
N ASP A 199 -12.52 -2.29 -7.00
CA ASP A 199 -12.17 -3.09 -8.17
C ASP A 199 -10.88 -3.89 -7.94
N VAL A 200 -9.94 -3.35 -7.14
CA VAL A 200 -8.57 -3.88 -7.06
C VAL A 200 -8.11 -4.27 -5.66
N THR A 201 -8.76 -3.81 -4.58
CA THR A 201 -8.27 -4.03 -3.20
C THR A 201 -8.10 -5.51 -2.87
N LYS A 202 -9.05 -6.38 -3.24
CA LYS A 202 -8.92 -7.83 -2.99
C LYS A 202 -7.74 -8.44 -3.74
N GLN A 203 -7.54 -8.05 -5.00
CA GLN A 203 -6.43 -8.53 -5.81
C GLN A 203 -5.09 -8.04 -5.24
N LEU A 204 -4.97 -6.74 -4.95
CA LEU A 204 -3.79 -6.12 -4.36
C LEU A 204 -3.34 -6.87 -3.10
N TYR A 205 -4.25 -7.09 -2.16
CA TYR A 205 -3.91 -7.68 -0.88
C TYR A 205 -3.46 -9.15 -1.02
N ARG A 206 -4.10 -9.91 -1.91
CA ARG A 206 -3.74 -11.31 -2.17
C ARG A 206 -2.44 -11.46 -2.98
N GLU A 207 -2.32 -10.74 -4.08
CA GLU A 207 -1.26 -10.97 -5.06
C GLU A 207 0.01 -10.16 -4.78
N VAL A 208 -0.12 -8.96 -4.20
CA VAL A 208 1.02 -8.05 -3.97
C VAL A 208 1.47 -8.07 -2.50
N LEU A 209 0.51 -8.04 -1.57
CA LEU A 209 0.82 -7.98 -0.13
C LEU A 209 0.84 -9.37 0.52
N HIS A 210 0.49 -10.43 -0.21
CA HIS A 210 0.40 -11.80 0.28
C HIS A 210 -0.44 -11.93 1.57
N ALA A 211 -1.49 -11.12 1.69
CA ALA A 211 -2.44 -11.13 2.79
C ALA A 211 -3.86 -11.12 2.23
N ASP A 212 -4.28 -12.27 1.71
CA ASP A 212 -5.63 -12.43 1.19
C ASP A 212 -6.66 -12.03 2.26
N ILE A 213 -7.49 -11.04 1.90
CA ILE A 213 -8.51 -10.48 2.79
C ILE A 213 -9.57 -11.54 3.11
N ASP A 214 -9.83 -12.43 2.15
CA ASP A 214 -10.84 -13.47 2.28
C ASP A 214 -10.26 -14.77 2.92
N ASP A 215 -8.96 -14.82 3.29
CA ASP A 215 -8.38 -15.98 3.96
C ASP A 215 -8.88 -16.08 5.42
N PRO A 216 -9.66 -17.12 5.77
CA PRO A 216 -10.17 -17.30 7.13
C PRO A 216 -9.07 -17.56 8.16
N TYR A 217 -7.89 -18.01 7.73
CA TYR A 217 -6.73 -18.25 8.58
C TYR A 217 -5.77 -17.07 8.59
N LEU A 218 -6.13 -15.95 7.95
CA LEU A 218 -5.42 -14.68 8.05
C LEU A 218 -3.95 -14.75 7.59
N GLY A 219 -3.62 -15.63 6.65
CA GLY A 219 -2.28 -15.92 6.15
C GLY A 219 -1.51 -16.95 6.99
N LEU A 220 -2.10 -17.44 8.09
CA LEU A 220 -1.46 -18.40 8.98
C LEU A 220 -1.70 -19.86 8.62
N GLY A 221 -2.56 -20.15 7.63
CA GLY A 221 -2.95 -21.51 7.30
C GLY A 221 -1.75 -22.44 7.08
N GLU A 222 -0.79 -22.02 6.25
CA GLU A 222 0.42 -22.81 6.02
C GLU A 222 1.22 -23.02 7.32
N THR A 223 1.43 -21.97 8.12
CA THR A 223 2.19 -22.08 9.37
C THR A 223 1.50 -22.97 10.41
N LEU A 224 0.17 -22.91 10.48
CA LEU A 224 -0.64 -23.68 11.44
C LEU A 224 -0.77 -25.15 11.04
N PHE A 225 -0.82 -25.44 9.73
CA PHE A 225 -1.20 -26.77 9.25
C PHE A 225 -0.09 -27.57 8.56
N ARG A 226 1.05 -26.96 8.21
CA ARG A 226 2.14 -27.65 7.47
C ARG A 226 2.62 -28.92 8.16
N ASP A 227 2.72 -28.88 9.49
CA ASP A 227 3.25 -29.97 10.30
C ASP A 227 2.17 -30.57 11.24
N TYR A 228 0.88 -30.34 10.93
CA TYR A 228 -0.22 -30.76 11.80
C TYR A 228 -0.49 -32.27 11.61
N PRO A 229 -0.29 -33.11 12.65
CA PRO A 229 -0.27 -34.57 12.49
C PRO A 229 -1.64 -35.21 12.22
N PHE A 230 -2.71 -34.42 12.15
CA PHE A 230 -4.09 -34.88 11.91
C PHE A 230 -4.66 -34.39 10.57
N THR A 231 -3.80 -34.00 9.61
CA THR A 231 -4.26 -33.54 8.29
C THR A 231 -5.01 -34.60 7.48
N GLU A 232 -4.83 -35.90 7.79
CA GLU A 232 -5.54 -36.99 7.12
C GLU A 232 -7.06 -37.00 7.40
N ASP A 233 -7.49 -36.41 8.52
CA ASP A 233 -8.91 -36.34 8.90
C ASP A 233 -9.61 -35.06 8.41
N ILE A 234 -8.86 -34.14 7.80
CA ILE A 234 -9.39 -32.87 7.27
C ILE A 234 -9.66 -33.07 5.78
N PRO A 235 -10.93 -33.12 5.32
CA PRO A 235 -11.26 -33.37 3.91
C PRO A 235 -10.54 -32.37 3.01
N ALA A 236 -9.86 -32.82 1.95
CA ALA A 236 -9.06 -31.96 1.07
C ALA A 236 -9.83 -30.74 0.50
N GLU A 237 -11.17 -30.82 0.42
CA GLU A 237 -12.05 -29.70 0.05
C GLU A 237 -12.07 -28.56 1.08
N SER A 238 -11.85 -28.84 2.36
CA SER A 238 -11.83 -27.82 3.43
C SER A 238 -10.54 -26.98 3.46
N ILE A 239 -9.48 -27.44 2.79
CA ILE A 239 -8.20 -26.71 2.65
C ILE A 239 -8.21 -25.80 1.40
N LYS A 240 -9.01 -26.12 0.38
CA LYS A 240 -9.08 -25.37 -0.89
C LYS A 240 -10.33 -24.50 -1.07
N THR A 241 -11.41 -24.74 -0.32
CA THR A 241 -12.68 -24.01 -0.46
C THR A 241 -13.26 -23.59 0.88
N ALA A 242 -12.59 -22.68 1.58
CA ALA A 242 -13.23 -21.97 2.68
C ALA A 242 -14.02 -20.76 2.17
N SER A 243 -14.93 -20.97 1.21
CA SER A 243 -16.02 -20.02 0.96
C SER A 243 -17.13 -20.33 1.97
N PRO A 244 -17.59 -19.38 2.80
CA PRO A 244 -18.54 -19.70 3.86
C PRO A 244 -19.91 -20.08 3.28
N LYS A 245 -20.40 -21.28 3.62
CA LYS A 245 -21.84 -21.55 3.58
C LYS A 245 -22.54 -20.63 4.57
N PRO A 246 -23.70 -20.04 4.24
CA PRO A 246 -24.43 -19.19 5.16
C PRO A 246 -24.85 -20.01 6.38
N VAL A 247 -24.34 -19.63 7.55
CA VAL A 247 -24.78 -20.21 8.82
C VAL A 247 -26.26 -19.86 8.99
N GLY A 248 -27.07 -20.90 9.23
CA GLY A 248 -28.50 -20.81 9.36
C GLY A 248 -28.95 -19.75 10.37
N ARG A 249 -30.00 -19.03 9.98
CA ARG A 249 -30.77 -18.08 10.81
C ARG A 249 -31.02 -18.66 12.21
N PHE A 250 -30.40 -18.07 13.24
CA PHE A 250 -30.82 -18.27 14.62
C PHE A 250 -32.23 -17.69 14.78
N VAL A 251 -33.22 -18.55 15.02
CA VAL A 251 -34.58 -18.13 15.39
C VAL A 251 -34.57 -17.80 16.87
N SER A 252 -34.53 -16.50 17.20
CA SER A 252 -34.70 -16.01 18.57
C SER A 252 -36.13 -16.24 19.04
N HIS A 253 -36.34 -17.19 19.96
CA HIS A 253 -37.57 -17.26 20.74
C HIS A 253 -37.47 -16.22 21.86
N SER A 254 -38.30 -15.17 21.77
CA SER A 254 -38.50 -14.22 22.89
C SER A 254 -39.51 -14.81 23.88
N PRO A 255 -39.23 -14.81 25.19
CA PRO A 255 -40.23 -15.18 26.19
C PRO A 255 -41.24 -14.04 26.38
N LYS A 256 -42.53 -14.39 26.38
CA LYS A 256 -43.61 -13.48 26.76
C LYS A 256 -43.48 -13.13 28.25
N VAL A 257 -43.49 -11.83 28.55
CA VAL A 257 -43.65 -11.30 29.91
C VAL A 257 -45.13 -10.95 30.07
N ASP A 258 -45.81 -11.65 30.97
CA ASP A 258 -47.17 -11.33 31.40
C ASP A 258 -47.12 -10.18 32.41
N HIS A 259 -47.88 -9.11 32.14
CA HIS A 259 -48.10 -8.02 33.09
C HIS A 259 -49.43 -8.24 33.82
N HIS A 260 -49.34 -8.29 35.16
CA HIS A 260 -50.41 -7.96 36.08
C HIS A 260 -50.42 -6.46 36.37
#